data_AF-A0A150HNE4-F1
#
_entry.id   AF-A0A150HNE4-F1
#
_cell.length_a   1.000
_cell.length_b   1.000
_cell.length_c   1.000
_cell.angle_alpha   90.00
_cell.angle_beta   90.00
_cell.angle_gamma   90.00
#
_symmetry.space_group_name_H-M   'P 1'
#
loop_
_entity.id
_entity.type
_entity.pdbx_description
1 polymer ?
#
loop_
_entity_poly.entity_id
_entity_poly.type
_entity_poly.pdbx_seq_one_letter_code
_entity_poly.pdbx_strand_id
1 'polypeptide(L)'
;MTKSAENIEKKIEAQLEKLKQLKAQKQAIEARERTKKKEQERKDDTRRKILLGSYLIKKMNDNEANKEKILAELNEYLKENRDRALFELPLNID
;
A
#
# COMPACT_ATOMS: atom_id res chain seq x y z
N MET A 1 19.21 50.03 22.20
CA MET A 1 18.81 48.99 23.17
C MET A 1 19.99 48.68 24.08
N THR A 2 19.81 48.11 25.28
CA THR A 2 20.95 47.74 26.12
C THR A 2 21.65 46.51 25.52
N LYS A 3 22.99 46.41 25.62
CA LYS A 3 23.76 45.24 25.12
C LYS A 3 23.24 43.89 25.65
N SER A 4 22.58 43.90 26.81
CA SER A 4 21.93 42.72 27.39
C SER A 4 20.72 42.25 26.58
N ALA A 5 19.87 43.18 26.13
CA ALA A 5 18.68 42.87 25.32
C ALA A 5 19.06 42.28 23.95
N GLU A 6 20.05 42.86 23.27
CA GLU A 6 20.55 42.37 21.96
C GLU A 6 21.13 40.94 22.06
N ASN A 7 21.79 40.61 23.16
CA ASN A 7 22.30 39.25 23.40
C ASN A 7 21.18 38.23 23.64
N ILE A 8 20.07 38.64 24.25
CA ILE A 8 18.89 37.80 24.44
C ILE A 8 18.20 37.57 23.09
N GLU A 9 18.03 38.61 22.27
CA GLU A 9 17.47 38.49 20.91
C GLU A 9 18.26 37.52 20.03
N LYS A 10 19.60 37.62 20.02
CA LYS A 10 20.46 36.67 19.29
C LYS A 10 20.29 35.22 19.78
N LYS A 11 20.10 35.01 21.09
CA LYS A 11 19.82 33.67 21.63
C LYS A 11 18.45 33.16 21.20
N ILE A 12 17.43 34.02 21.20
CA ILE A 12 16.08 33.68 20.73
C ILE A 12 16.13 33.28 19.25
N GLU A 13 16.81 34.07 18.41
CA GLU A 13 16.92 33.80 16.97
C GLU A 13 17.66 32.47 16.70
N ALA A 14 18.76 32.21 17.40
CA ALA A 14 19.47 30.93 17.31
C ALA A 14 18.61 29.74 17.75
N GLN A 15 17.79 29.91 18.79
CA GLN A 15 16.85 28.87 19.25
C GLN A 15 15.72 28.64 18.25
N LEU A 16 15.18 29.70 17.63
CA LEU A 16 14.16 29.61 16.59
C LEU A 16 14.68 28.88 15.34
N GLU A 17 15.90 29.19 14.91
CA GLU A 17 16.52 28.52 13.76
C GLU A 17 16.78 27.04 14.07
N LYS A 18 17.28 26.72 15.27
CA LYS A 18 17.44 25.33 15.72
C LYS A 18 16.10 24.58 15.77
N LEU A 19 15.03 25.23 16.24
CA LEU A 19 13.69 24.65 16.25
C LEU A 19 13.18 24.35 14.83
N LYS A 20 13.42 25.26 13.88
CA LYS A 20 13.06 25.09 12.47
C LYS A 20 13.78 23.88 11.85
N GLN A 21 15.08 23.76 12.09
CA GLN A 21 15.87 22.61 11.63
C GLN A 21 15.37 21.28 12.20
N LEU A 22 15.09 21.23 13.51
CA LEU A 22 14.56 20.03 14.16
C LEU A 22 13.17 19.63 13.63
N LYS A 23 12.30 20.61 13.37
CA LYS A 23 10.99 20.35 12.75
C LYS A 23 11.13 19.76 11.35
N ALA A 24 12.04 20.31 10.53
CA ALA A 24 12.31 19.79 9.19
C ALA A 24 12.87 18.36 9.24
N GLN A 25 13.79 18.07 10.17
CA GLN A 25 14.31 16.72 10.37
C GLN A 25 13.22 15.73 10.79
N LYS A 26 12.35 16.12 11.74
CA LYS A 26 11.21 15.29 12.17
C LYS A 26 10.28 14.97 11.00
N GLN A 27 9.90 15.97 10.21
CA GLN A 27 9.04 15.77 9.03
C GLN A 27 9.69 14.84 7.99
N ALA A 28 11.02 14.97 7.78
CA ALA A 28 11.74 14.09 6.87
C ALA A 28 11.76 12.63 7.34
N ILE A 29 11.90 12.39 8.64
CA ILE A 29 11.87 11.05 9.23
C ILE A 29 10.46 10.45 9.09
N GLU A 30 9.43 11.19 9.49
CA GLU A 30 8.03 10.74 9.39
C GLU A 30 7.63 10.42 7.94
N ALA A 31 8.06 11.26 6.98
CA ALA A 31 7.82 11.01 5.57
C ALA A 31 8.50 9.72 5.08
N ARG A 32 9.74 9.47 5.50
CA ARG A 32 10.47 8.24 5.17
C ARG A 32 9.80 7.00 5.77
N GLU A 33 9.38 7.05 7.02
CA GLU A 33 8.68 5.95 7.69
C GLU A 33 7.35 5.65 7.01
N ARG A 34 6.58 6.69 6.66
CA ARG A 34 5.32 6.54 5.93
C ARG A 34 5.52 5.88 4.57
N THR A 35 6.56 6.28 3.82
CA THR A 35 6.87 5.66 2.53
C THR A 35 7.27 4.20 2.69
N LYS A 36 8.14 3.89 3.66
CA LYS A 36 8.54 2.50 3.95
C LYS A 36 7.34 1.62 4.32
N LYS A 37 6.46 2.12 5.20
CA LYS A 37 5.25 1.39 5.60
C LYS A 37 4.34 1.14 4.40
N LYS A 38 4.10 2.15 3.57
CA LYS A 38 3.26 2.02 2.37
C LYS A 38 3.84 1.04 1.35
N GLU A 39 5.18 1.02 1.20
CA GLU A 39 5.85 0.05 0.34
C GLU A 39 5.70 -1.37 0.89
N GLN A 40 5.88 -1.57 2.19
CA GLN A 40 5.69 -2.87 2.84
C GLN A 40 4.24 -3.35 2.71
N GLU A 41 3.26 -2.48 2.96
CA GLU A 41 1.84 -2.80 2.81
C GLU A 41 1.50 -3.27 1.38
N ARG A 42 2.09 -2.63 0.34
CA ARG A 42 1.92 -3.06 -1.05
C ARG A 42 2.57 -4.41 -1.34
N LYS A 43 3.76 -4.66 -0.80
CA LYS A 43 4.45 -5.96 -0.93
C LYS A 43 3.64 -7.06 -0.26
N ASP A 44 3.16 -6.82 0.95
CA ASP A 44 2.34 -7.77 1.70
C ASP A 44 1.00 -8.03 1.01
N ASP A 45 0.36 -7.00 0.47
CA ASP A 45 -0.89 -7.15 -0.30
C ASP A 45 -0.69 -7.97 -1.57
N THR A 46 0.39 -7.70 -2.31
CA THR A 46 0.76 -8.48 -3.49
C THR A 46 1.03 -9.94 -3.10
N ARG A 47 1.76 -10.17 -2.01
CA ARG A 47 2.05 -11.51 -1.50
C ARG A 47 0.77 -12.25 -1.09
N ARG A 48 -0.16 -11.58 -0.41
CA ARG A 48 -1.47 -12.15 -0.03
C ARG A 48 -2.26 -12.59 -1.26
N LYS A 49 -2.35 -11.74 -2.30
CA LYS A 49 -3.04 -12.08 -3.57
C LYS A 49 -2.42 -13.28 -4.27
N ILE A 50 -1.08 -13.34 -4.35
CA ILE A 50 -0.37 -14.49 -4.94
C ILE A 50 -0.65 -15.77 -4.16
N LEU A 51 -0.57 -15.73 -2.82
CA LEU A 51 -0.79 -16.90 -1.99
C LEU A 51 -2.23 -17.42 -2.11
N LEU A 52 -3.22 -16.53 -2.05
CA LEU A 52 -4.63 -16.89 -2.27
C LEU A 52 -4.85 -17.52 -3.65
N GLY A 53 -4.29 -16.93 -4.70
CA GLY A 53 -4.35 -17.49 -6.06
C GLY A 53 -3.71 -18.88 -6.14
N SER A 54 -2.50 -19.05 -5.58
CA SER A 54 -1.80 -20.35 -5.56
C SER A 54 -2.58 -21.43 -4.81
N TYR A 55 -3.26 -21.06 -3.72
CA TYR A 55 -4.10 -21.97 -2.95
C TYR A 55 -5.34 -22.40 -3.73
N LEU A 56 -6.01 -21.46 -4.42
CA LEU A 56 -7.16 -21.78 -5.28
C LEU A 56 -6.76 -22.71 -6.43
N ILE A 57 -5.64 -22.43 -7.11
CA ILE A 57 -5.13 -23.31 -8.18
C ILE A 57 -4.87 -24.72 -7.64
N LYS A 58 -4.22 -24.84 -6.48
CA LYS A 58 -4.02 -26.14 -5.83
C LYS A 58 -5.36 -26.85 -5.59
N LYS A 59 -6.35 -26.13 -5.03
CA LYS A 59 -7.67 -26.69 -4.71
C LYS A 59 -8.45 -27.13 -5.95
N MET A 60 -8.31 -26.42 -7.07
CA MET A 60 -8.88 -26.81 -8.37
C MET A 60 -8.22 -28.08 -8.91
N ASN A 61 -6.90 -28.21 -8.76
CA ASN A 61 -6.16 -29.39 -9.24
C ASN A 61 -6.39 -30.63 -8.36
N ASP A 62 -6.70 -30.45 -7.08
CA ASP A 62 -6.91 -31.56 -6.14
C ASP A 62 -8.26 -32.30 -6.41
N ASN A 63 -9.27 -31.64 -6.98
CA ASN A 63 -10.60 -32.23 -7.25
C ASN A 63 -11.39 -31.44 -8.30
N GLU A 64 -11.91 -32.13 -9.33
CA GLU A 64 -12.73 -31.51 -10.39
C GLU A 64 -14.00 -30.82 -9.86
N ALA A 65 -14.66 -31.38 -8.84
CA ALA A 65 -15.85 -30.74 -8.24
C ALA A 65 -15.51 -29.39 -7.58
N ASN A 66 -14.30 -29.25 -7.03
CA ASN A 66 -13.84 -27.95 -6.52
C ASN A 66 -13.57 -26.98 -7.66
N LYS A 67 -12.99 -27.46 -8.77
CA LYS A 67 -12.71 -26.66 -9.95
C LYS A 67 -13.98 -26.10 -10.57
N GLU A 68 -14.99 -26.93 -10.78
CA GLU A 68 -16.30 -26.48 -11.30
C GLU A 68 -16.93 -25.43 -10.39
N LYS A 69 -16.94 -25.68 -9.07
CA LYS A 69 -17.48 -24.72 -8.09
C LYS A 69 -16.76 -23.37 -8.14
N ILE A 70 -15.42 -23.37 -8.17
CA ILE A 70 -14.62 -22.15 -8.22
C ILE A 70 -14.85 -21.39 -9.54
N LEU A 71 -14.94 -22.08 -10.67
CA LEU A 71 -15.22 -21.46 -11.96
C LEU A 71 -16.63 -20.83 -12.00
N ALA A 72 -17.62 -21.47 -11.40
CA ALA A 72 -18.97 -20.91 -11.25
C ALA A 72 -18.96 -19.63 -10.40
N GLU A 73 -18.25 -19.64 -9.26
CA GLU A 73 -18.09 -18.44 -8.41
C GLU A 73 -17.36 -17.31 -9.16
N LEU A 74 -16.32 -17.64 -9.94
CA LEU A 74 -15.61 -16.66 -10.80
C LEU A 74 -16.51 -16.10 -11.91
N ASN A 75 -17.39 -16.93 -12.46
CA ASN A 75 -18.37 -16.52 -13.47
C ASN A 75 -19.36 -15.47 -12.93
N GLU A 76 -19.74 -15.54 -11.65
CA GLU A 76 -20.60 -14.53 -11.03
C GLU A 76 -19.82 -13.27 -10.63
N TYR A 77 -18.59 -13.45 -10.15
CA TYR A 77 -17.75 -12.37 -9.65
C TYR A 77 -17.16 -11.48 -10.74
N LEU A 78 -16.60 -12.07 -11.80
CA LEU A 78 -15.90 -11.35 -12.86
C LEU A 78 -16.88 -10.67 -13.82
N LYS A 79 -16.73 -9.36 -14.02
CA LYS A 79 -17.62 -8.55 -14.88
C LYS A 79 -16.99 -8.23 -16.24
N GLU A 80 -15.69 -7.95 -16.27
CA GLU A 80 -14.99 -7.56 -17.48
C GLU A 80 -14.68 -8.76 -18.37
N ASN A 81 -15.03 -8.67 -19.67
CA ASN A 81 -14.80 -9.74 -20.64
C ASN A 81 -13.33 -10.16 -20.75
N ARG A 82 -12.41 -9.20 -20.64
CA ARG A 82 -10.96 -9.48 -20.66
C ARG A 82 -10.53 -10.39 -19.50
N ASP A 83 -11.14 -10.22 -18.32
CA ASP A 83 -10.78 -10.97 -17.11
C ASP A 83 -11.47 -12.34 -17.14
N ARG A 84 -12.72 -12.40 -17.61
CA ARG A 84 -13.48 -13.63 -17.84
C ARG A 84 -12.78 -14.58 -18.82
N ALA A 85 -12.21 -14.03 -19.89
CA ALA A 85 -11.46 -14.80 -20.89
C ALA A 85 -10.23 -15.52 -20.33
N LEU A 86 -9.60 -15.00 -19.26
CA LEU A 86 -8.47 -15.66 -18.59
C LEU A 86 -8.84 -17.00 -17.95
N PHE A 87 -10.13 -17.25 -17.73
CA PHE A 87 -10.68 -18.45 -17.11
C PHE A 87 -11.63 -19.21 -18.04
N GLU A 88 -11.60 -18.91 -19.34
CA GLU A 88 -12.46 -19.53 -20.37
C GLU A 88 -13.96 -19.39 -20.08
N LEU A 89 -14.36 -18.32 -19.39
CA LEU A 89 -15.75 -18.07 -19.02
C LEU A 89 -16.53 -17.39 -20.16
N PRO A 90 -17.87 -17.60 -20.25
CA PRO A 90 -18.71 -16.95 -21.26
C PRO A 90 -18.55 -15.43 -21.23
N LEU A 91 -18.48 -14.78 -22.39
CA LEU A 91 -18.43 -13.32 -22.44
C LEU A 91 -19.81 -12.72 -22.11
N ASN A 92 -19.80 -11.60 -21.39
CA ASN A 92 -20.97 -10.76 -21.24
C ASN A 92 -21.21 -10.05 -22.58
N ILE A 93 -22.34 -10.34 -23.19
CA ILE A 93 -22.79 -9.75 -24.46
C ILE A 93 -23.95 -8.83 -24.08
N ASP A 94 -23.61 -7.67 -23.53
CA ASP A 94 -24.55 -6.55 -23.34
C ASP A 94 -24.37 -5.54 -24.48
#